data_AF-A0A063C2L5-F1
#
_entry.id   AF-A0A063C2L5-F1
#
_cell.length_a   1.000
_cell.length_b   1.000
_cell.length_c   1.000
_cell.angle_alpha   90.00
_cell.angle_beta   90.00
_cell.angle_gamma   90.00
#
_symmetry.space_group_name_H-M   'P 1'
#
loop_
_entity.id
_entity.type
_entity.pdbx_description
1 polymer ?
#
loop_
_entity_poly.entity_id
_entity_poly.type
_entity_poly.pdbx_seq_one_letter_code
_entity_poly.pdbx_strand_id
1 'polypeptide(L)'
;MTAPHLVLNDVDVKGFPNKRDLAGCQKLITVTGKYRAESTIPWGKPVIWTCNEENSVLRDKRLAKYFVDSGATVVKLGRDCKLYKEE
;
A
#
# COMPACT_ATOMS: atom_id res chain seq x y z
N MET A 1 19.15 3.12 -12.31
CA MET A 1 18.64 3.63 -11.03
C MET A 1 17.46 2.77 -10.60
N THR A 2 17.46 2.24 -9.38
CA THR A 2 16.31 1.51 -8.83
C THR A 2 15.39 2.48 -8.11
N ALA A 3 14.08 2.43 -8.38
CA ALA A 3 13.10 3.28 -7.70
C ALA A 3 13.19 3.10 -6.16
N PRO A 4 13.23 4.19 -5.36
CA PRO A 4 13.39 4.11 -3.91
C PRO A 4 12.12 3.70 -3.17
N HIS A 5 10.95 3.92 -3.78
CA HIS A 5 9.64 3.60 -3.23
C HIS A 5 8.66 3.26 -4.36
N LEU A 6 7.47 2.80 -3.99
CA LEU A 6 6.32 2.63 -4.87
C LEU A 6 5.19 3.54 -4.42
N VAL A 7 4.52 4.19 -5.37
CA VAL A 7 3.29 4.94 -5.13
C VAL A 7 2.14 4.20 -5.78
N LEU A 8 1.14 3.84 -4.99
CA LEU A 8 -0.12 3.25 -5.44
C LEU A 8 -1.19 4.32 -5.34
N ASN A 9 -1.55 4.91 -6.48
CA ASN A 9 -2.52 5.99 -6.54
C ASN A 9 -3.90 5.49 -6.96
N ASP A 10 -4.87 5.69 -6.07
CA ASP A 10 -6.30 5.38 -6.22
C ASP A 10 -6.59 3.98 -6.74
N VAL A 11 -5.82 3.00 -6.26
CA VAL A 11 -5.97 1.58 -6.64
C VAL A 11 -7.19 0.99 -5.96
N ASP A 12 -8.02 0.27 -6.73
CA ASP A 12 -9.11 -0.55 -6.16
C ASP A 12 -8.52 -1.69 -5.33
N VAL A 13 -8.69 -1.58 -4.01
CA VAL A 13 -8.21 -2.56 -3.03
C VAL A 13 -8.99 -3.88 -3.10
N LYS A 14 -10.17 -3.88 -3.74
CA LYS A 14 -11.01 -5.06 -3.93
C LYS A 14 -10.41 -5.93 -5.03
N GLY A 15 -9.87 -7.08 -4.64
CA GLY A 15 -9.23 -8.02 -5.57
C GLY A 15 -7.77 -7.69 -5.91
N PHE A 16 -7.19 -6.64 -5.31
CA PHE A 16 -5.78 -6.33 -5.50
C PHE A 16 -4.90 -7.44 -4.89
N PRO A 17 -4.04 -8.10 -5.69
CA PRO A 17 -3.18 -9.17 -5.21
C PRO A 17 -2.13 -8.63 -4.25
N ASN A 18 -1.75 -9.44 -3.25
CA ASN A 18 -0.68 -9.13 -2.29
C ASN A 18 -0.83 -7.77 -1.58
N LYS A 19 -2.07 -7.26 -1.48
CA LYS A 19 -2.40 -5.98 -0.86
C LYS A 19 -1.89 -5.86 0.58
N ARG A 20 -1.85 -6.97 1.32
CA ARG A 20 -1.29 -7.01 2.68
C ARG A 20 0.23 -6.86 2.70
N ASP A 21 0.93 -7.53 1.79
CA ASP A 21 2.38 -7.49 1.75
C ASP A 21 2.88 -6.10 1.31
N LEU A 22 2.17 -5.50 0.35
CA LEU A 22 2.40 -4.13 -0.10
C LEU A 22 2.00 -3.09 0.94
N ALA A 23 0.90 -3.29 1.66
CA ALA A 23 0.50 -2.41 2.76
C ALA A 23 1.54 -2.36 3.90
N GLY A 24 2.14 -3.51 4.22
CA GLY A 24 3.09 -3.62 5.33
C GLY A 24 4.53 -3.40 4.94
N CYS A 25 4.79 -2.94 3.70
CA CYS A 25 6.16 -2.75 3.18
C CYS A 25 7.05 -3.99 3.38
N GLN A 26 6.50 -5.19 3.16
CA GLN A 26 7.20 -6.44 3.46
C GLN A 26 8.51 -6.56 2.69
N LYS A 27 9.54 -7.14 3.34
CA LYS A 27 10.86 -7.35 2.72
C LYS A 27 10.79 -8.31 1.53
N LEU A 28 9.88 -9.27 1.59
CA LEU A 28 9.64 -10.28 0.57
C LEU A 28 8.15 -10.33 0.27
N ILE A 29 7.80 -10.52 -1.01
CA ILE A 29 6.41 -10.72 -1.44
C ILE A 29 6.34 -12.06 -2.16
N THR A 30 5.40 -12.91 -1.74
CA THR A 30 5.14 -14.18 -2.43
C THR A 30 4.05 -13.96 -3.45
N VAL A 31 4.36 -14.19 -4.72
CA VAL A 31 3.44 -14.05 -5.83
C VAL A 31 3.06 -15.44 -6.33
N THR A 32 1.77 -15.75 -6.29
CA THR A 32 1.21 -17.01 -6.78
C THR A 32 0.54 -16.79 -8.14
N GLY A 33 0.95 -17.54 -9.18
CA GLY A 33 0.31 -17.48 -10.49
C GLY A 33 -0.67 -18.65 -10.68
N LYS A 34 -1.77 -18.43 -11.39
CA LYS A 34 -2.75 -19.50 -11.72
C LYS A 34 -2.13 -20.68 -12.50
N TYR A 35 -1.03 -20.43 -13.22
CA TYR A 35 -0.34 -21.40 -14.09
C TYR A 35 1.19 -21.46 -13.88
N ARG A 36 1.72 -20.79 -12.84
CA ARG A 36 3.17 -20.74 -12.56
C ARG A 36 3.41 -21.00 -11.07
N ALA A 37 4.53 -21.68 -10.80
CA ALA A 37 5.05 -21.92 -9.46
C ALA A 37 5.11 -20.61 -8.64
N GLU A 38 4.83 -20.72 -7.35
CA GLU A 38 4.95 -19.62 -6.39
C GLU A 38 6.37 -19.05 -6.44
N SER A 39 6.48 -17.73 -6.48
CA SER A 39 7.77 -17.04 -6.50
C SER A 39 7.82 -16.02 -5.39
N THR A 40 8.87 -16.07 -4.59
CA THR A 40 9.15 -15.05 -3.57
C THR A 40 10.13 -14.03 -4.14
N ILE A 41 9.70 -12.77 -4.26
CA ILE A 41 10.53 -11.69 -4.77
C ILE A 41 10.97 -10.74 -3.64
N PRO A 42 12.22 -10.27 -3.65
CA PRO A 42 12.65 -9.21 -2.75
C PRO A 42 11.96 -7.89 -3.12
N TRP A 43 11.25 -7.32 -2.15
CA TRP A 43 10.62 -6.02 -2.24
C TRP A 43 11.34 -5.04 -1.32
N GLY A 44 11.00 -5.03 -0.03
CA GLY A 44 11.70 -4.25 1.01
C GLY A 44 11.72 -2.75 0.79
N LYS A 45 10.85 -2.24 -0.09
CA LYS A 45 10.74 -0.82 -0.39
C LYS A 45 9.52 -0.21 0.27
N PRO A 46 9.61 1.04 0.74
CA PRO A 46 8.44 1.78 1.19
C PRO A 46 7.35 1.82 0.10
N VAL A 47 6.10 1.64 0.52
CA VAL A 47 4.92 1.75 -0.33
C VAL A 47 4.04 2.87 0.21
N ILE A 48 3.74 3.84 -0.66
CA ILE A 48 2.87 4.98 -0.36
C ILE A 48 1.53 4.71 -1.03
N TRP A 49 0.46 4.68 -0.23
CA TRP A 49 -0.91 4.56 -0.72
C TRP A 49 -1.56 5.93 -0.70
N THR A 50 -1.96 6.42 -1.86
CA THR A 50 -2.79 7.63 -1.99
C THR A 50 -4.15 7.21 -2.52
N CYS A 51 -5.21 7.62 -1.86
CA CYS A 51 -6.57 7.23 -2.23
C CYS A 51 -7.57 8.28 -1.75
N ASN A 52 -8.72 8.35 -2.40
CA ASN A 52 -9.88 9.02 -1.84
C ASN A 52 -10.46 8.20 -0.65
N GLU A 53 -11.47 8.75 0.02
CA GLU A 53 -12.10 8.05 1.15
C GLU A 53 -12.80 6.76 0.71
N GLU A 54 -13.33 6.71 -0.52
CA GLU A 54 -14.05 5.56 -1.05
C GLU A 54 -13.14 4.35 -1.30
N ASN A 55 -11.94 4.59 -1.81
CA ASN A 55 -10.92 3.58 -2.10
C ASN A 55 -9.94 3.36 -0.94
N SER A 56 -10.24 3.92 0.24
CA SER A 56 -9.36 3.80 1.38
C SER A 56 -9.15 2.34 1.80
N VAL A 57 -7.88 1.93 1.87
CA VAL A 57 -7.43 0.63 2.40
C VAL A 57 -7.94 0.35 3.82
N LEU A 58 -8.30 1.41 4.56
CA LEU A 58 -8.85 1.32 5.91
C LEU A 58 -10.32 0.85 5.95
N ARG A 59 -11.04 0.89 4.82
CA ARG A 59 -12.41 0.36 4.75
C ARG A 59 -12.44 -1.17 4.87
N ASP A 60 -11.36 -1.83 4.47
CA ASP A 60 -11.18 -3.27 4.69
C ASP A 60 -10.68 -3.50 6.13
N LYS A 61 -11.57 -3.97 7.01
CA LYS A 61 -11.29 -4.20 8.44
C LYS A 61 -10.04 -5.06 8.68
N ARG A 62 -9.74 -6.02 7.80
CA ARG A 62 -8.58 -6.91 7.95
C ARG A 62 -7.28 -6.17 7.65
N LEU A 63 -7.28 -5.36 6.60
CA LEU A 63 -6.16 -4.49 6.27
C LEU A 63 -5.98 -3.39 7.32
N ALA A 64 -7.07 -2.74 7.75
CA ALA A 64 -7.01 -1.69 8.76
C ALA A 64 -6.32 -2.17 10.05
N LYS A 65 -6.70 -3.35 10.56
CA LYS A 65 -6.03 -3.96 11.71
C LYS A 65 -4.55 -4.21 11.44
N TYR A 66 -4.24 -4.76 10.27
CA TYR A 66 -2.87 -5.03 9.88
C TYR A 66 -2.00 -3.77 9.78
N PHE A 67 -2.53 -2.64 9.27
CA PHE A 67 -1.82 -1.36 9.21
C PHE A 67 -1.44 -0.86 10.61
N VAL A 68 -2.33 -1.04 11.59
CA VAL A 68 -2.06 -0.71 13.00
C VAL A 68 -0.94 -1.60 13.54
N ASP A 69 -1.01 -2.91 13.28
CA ASP A 69 -0.01 -3.88 13.76
C ASP A 69 1.36 -3.72 13.06
N SER A 70 1.39 -3.23 11.82
CA SER A 70 2.61 -3.12 11.01
C SER A 70 3.42 -1.84 11.25
N GLY A 71 2.97 -0.95 12.14
CA GLY A 71 3.63 0.33 12.40
C GLY A 71 3.52 1.31 11.22
N ALA A 72 2.51 1.16 10.37
CA ALA A 72 2.32 2.04 9.23
C ALA A 72 1.78 3.41 9.68
N THR A 73 2.30 4.48 9.07
CA THR A 73 1.84 5.85 9.32
C THR A 73 0.66 6.19 8.41
N VAL A 74 -0.48 6.50 9.00
CA VAL A 74 -1.68 6.95 8.27
C VAL A 74 -1.84 8.45 8.45
N VAL A 75 -1.93 9.18 7.34
CA VAL A 75 -2.23 10.62 7.33
C VAL A 75 -3.58 10.84 6.65
N LYS A 76 -4.52 11.44 7.38
CA LYS A 76 -5.80 11.90 6.82
C LYS A 76 -5.70 13.39 6.53
N LEU A 77 -5.90 13.76 5.27
CA LEU A 77 -5.88 15.16 4.85
C LEU A 77 -7.30 15.71 4.85
N GLY A 78 -7.51 16.82 5.55
CA GLY A 78 -8.73 17.61 5.41
C GLY A 78 -8.73 18.38 4.08
N ARG A 79 -9.89 18.87 3.64
CA ARG A 79 -10.03 19.67 2.41
C ARG A 79 -9.14 20.92 2.40
N ASP A 80 -8.86 21.46 3.58
CA ASP A 80 -8.06 22.68 3.76
C ASP A 80 -6.56 22.39 3.97
N CYS A 81 -6.15 21.12 4.01
CA CYS A 81 -4.75 20.73 4.20
C CYS A 81 -4.02 20.69 2.85
N LYS A 82 -3.29 21.76 2.53
CA LYS A 82 -2.31 21.75 1.42
C LYS A 82 -1.02 21.04 1.88
N LEU A 83 -0.62 19.99 1.16
CA LEU A 83 0.63 19.26 1.39
C LEU A 83 1.86 19.89 0.73
N TYR A 84 1.67 20.94 -0.05
CA TYR A 84 2.75 21.66 -0.73
C TYR A 84 2.86 23.09 -0.19
N LYS A 85 4.09 23.59 -0.17
CA LYS A 85 4.37 25.02 -0.02
C LYS A 85 4.23 25.63 -1.42
N GLU A 86 3.44 26.69 -1.57
CA GLU A 86 3.54 27.52 -2.77
C GLU A 86 4.92 28.19 -2.73
N GLU A 87 5.72 27.99 -3.79
CA GLU A 87 6.97 28.71 -4.03
C GLU A 87 6.69 30.13 -4.51
#